data_AF-A0A8I2YI42-F1
#
_entry.id   AF-A0A8I2YI42-F1
#
_cell.length_a   1.000
_cell.length_b   1.000
_cell.length_c   1.000
_cell.angle_alpha   90.00
_cell.angle_beta   90.00
_cell.angle_gamma   90.00
#
_symmetry.space_group_name_H-M   'P 1'
#
loop_
_entity.id
_entity.type
_entity.pdbx_description
1 polymer ?
#
loop_
_entity_poly.entity_id
_entity_poly.type
_entity_poly.pdbx_seq_one_letter_code
_entity_poly.pdbx_strand_id
1 'polypeptide(L)'
;MGIYYSAPLLGPAIGPILGGGLTQGLSWRAVFWFLAIWGGVIFSAFLFLFKDTFRKERSLMYQNVLKKRTQRRNLAQEKNATRERPIGEKKISEDGTSGAQMPRGDAEAQHAIVPAVAIKEVKLSITDVNPFPPYLRVISRRNNLAILIPSGGCHYVRLDNCDLIILAGLLFAFSLSITYTCARTLSLYYDYNALTTGLVLLAYGIGSMVGSILGGRWSDRTLAKSKAANGGVSYAEMRLESTKLAMWFFPPSVIGYAWVCQQHVHVSAICVMLFLSGFFSICIYTSTLAYIVDANVGQSSSAVATNSSFRGMSAFVAVEIAVPLQDAIGDGGLYTLWAGLMVLAELMILLVLYKGKQWREASIEAEKREYGL
;
A
#
# COMPACT_ATOMS: atom_id res chain seq x y z
N MET A 1 -0.64 6.68 11.95
CA MET A 1 -0.04 5.60 11.11
C MET A 1 1.38 5.25 11.53
N GLY A 2 2.28 6.22 11.78
CA GLY A 2 3.68 5.94 12.14
C GLY A 2 3.89 5.02 13.36
N ILE A 3 3.14 5.24 14.45
CA ILE A 3 3.18 4.39 15.66
C ILE A 3 2.59 2.99 15.40
N TYR A 4 1.62 2.87 14.50
CA TYR A 4 1.07 1.55 14.13
C TYR A 4 2.10 0.74 13.32
N TYR A 5 2.83 1.40 12.41
CA TYR A 5 3.84 0.76 11.58
C TYR A 5 5.13 0.42 12.34
N SER A 6 5.43 1.05 13.48
CA SER A 6 6.66 0.78 14.22
C SER A 6 6.75 -0.66 14.73
N ALA A 7 5.63 -1.30 15.08
CA ALA A 7 5.61 -2.68 15.58
C ALA A 7 5.91 -3.73 14.47
N PRO A 8 5.24 -3.72 13.29
CA PRO A 8 5.60 -4.62 12.19
C PRO A 8 7.04 -4.48 11.69
N LEU A 9 7.61 -3.28 11.77
CA LEU A 9 8.98 -2.99 11.29
C LEU A 9 10.08 -3.55 12.18
N LEU A 10 9.78 -3.82 13.46
CA LEU A 10 10.69 -4.53 14.35
C LEU A 10 10.77 -6.02 14.02
N GLY A 11 9.75 -6.59 13.36
CA GLY A 11 9.70 -8.02 13.03
C GLY A 11 10.95 -8.52 12.28
N PRO A 12 11.33 -7.91 11.13
CA PRO A 12 12.55 -8.28 10.40
C PRO A 12 13.86 -8.10 11.18
N ALA A 13 13.86 -7.26 12.21
CA ALA A 13 15.04 -7.00 13.04
C ALA A 13 15.16 -7.98 14.21
N ILE A 14 14.03 -8.33 14.82
CA ILE A 14 13.95 -9.30 15.93
C ILE A 14 14.05 -10.73 15.41
N GLY A 15 13.56 -10.99 14.20
CA GLY A 15 13.54 -12.32 13.57
C GLY A 15 14.91 -13.01 13.56
N PRO A 16 15.98 -12.38 13.04
CA PRO A 16 17.33 -12.93 13.06
C PRO A 16 17.88 -13.18 14.48
N ILE A 17 17.53 -12.36 15.47
CA ILE A 17 17.96 -12.54 16.86
C ILE A 17 17.29 -13.77 17.48
N LEU A 18 15.97 -13.89 17.35
CA LEU A 18 15.22 -15.05 17.83
C LEU A 18 15.63 -16.33 17.10
N GLY A 19 15.74 -16.26 15.76
CA GLY A 19 16.17 -17.37 14.92
C GLY A 19 17.60 -17.81 15.23
N GLY A 20 18.51 -16.86 15.42
CA GLY A 20 19.90 -17.12 15.81
C GLY A 20 19.99 -17.77 17.20
N GLY A 21 19.27 -17.23 18.19
CA GLY A 21 19.23 -17.80 19.54
C GLY A 21 18.64 -19.21 19.59
N LEU A 22 17.55 -19.45 18.85
CA LEU A 22 16.94 -20.79 18.73
C LEU A 22 17.88 -21.78 18.03
N THR A 23 18.59 -21.34 17.00
CA THR A 23 19.49 -22.21 16.24
C THR A 23 20.74 -22.56 17.04
N GLN A 24 21.27 -21.62 17.83
CA GLN A 24 22.45 -21.85 18.68
C GLN A 24 22.14 -22.70 19.93
N GLY A 25 20.99 -22.45 20.58
CA GLY A 25 20.64 -23.15 21.83
C GLY A 25 19.99 -24.52 21.64
N LEU A 26 19.31 -24.74 20.51
CA LEU A 26 18.62 -25.98 20.22
C LEU A 26 19.13 -26.57 18.90
N SER A 27 18.46 -26.24 17.79
CA SER A 27 18.74 -26.75 16.45
C SER A 27 17.97 -25.91 15.45
N TRP A 28 18.34 -25.96 14.16
CA TRP A 28 17.61 -25.29 13.08
C TRP A 28 16.12 -25.70 13.02
N ARG A 29 15.78 -26.93 13.47
CA ARG A 29 14.40 -27.44 13.53
C ARG A 29 13.54 -26.69 14.54
N ALA A 30 14.14 -26.14 15.60
CA ALA A 30 13.42 -25.41 16.64
C ALA A 30 12.78 -24.11 16.09
N VAL A 31 13.38 -23.51 15.06
CA VAL A 31 12.83 -22.34 14.37
C VAL A 31 11.47 -22.66 13.76
N PHE A 32 11.32 -23.84 13.13
CA PHE A 32 10.05 -24.27 12.53
C PHE A 32 8.96 -24.52 13.57
N TRP A 33 9.30 -25.19 14.68
CA TRP A 33 8.37 -25.43 15.78
C TRP A 33 7.94 -24.13 16.46
N PHE A 34 8.88 -23.21 16.69
CA PHE A 34 8.58 -21.89 17.23
C PHE A 34 7.61 -21.12 16.32
N LEU A 35 7.88 -21.06 15.02
CA LEU A 35 7.00 -20.39 14.05
C LEU A 35 5.60 -21.05 14.00
N ALA A 36 5.51 -22.38 14.08
CA ALA A 36 4.24 -23.09 14.10
C ALA A 36 3.42 -22.78 15.36
N ILE A 37 4.04 -22.80 16.54
CA ILE A 37 3.39 -22.46 17.81
C ILE A 37 2.94 -20.99 17.80
N TRP A 38 3.85 -20.08 17.44
CA TRP A 38 3.55 -18.65 17.38
C TRP A 38 2.42 -18.33 16.38
N GLY A 39 2.45 -18.95 15.20
CA GLY A 39 1.39 -18.86 14.20
C GLY A 39 0.05 -19.40 14.73
N GLY A 40 0.06 -20.53 15.45
CA GLY A 40 -1.13 -21.09 16.09
C GLY A 40 -1.72 -20.19 17.18
N VAL A 41 -0.88 -19.53 17.98
CA VAL A 41 -1.29 -18.55 18.99
C VAL A 41 -1.93 -17.34 18.31
N ILE A 42 -1.31 -16.78 17.26
CA ILE A 42 -1.88 -15.67 16.49
C ILE A 42 -3.23 -16.06 15.88
N PHE A 43 -3.31 -17.25 15.25
CA PHE A 43 -4.56 -17.76 14.67
C PHE A 43 -5.67 -17.89 15.72
N SER A 44 -5.34 -18.46 16.88
CA SER A 44 -6.28 -18.60 18.00
C SER A 44 -6.72 -17.22 18.52
N ALA A 45 -5.80 -16.27 18.67
CA ALA A 45 -6.12 -14.90 19.06
C ALA A 45 -7.08 -14.22 18.06
N PHE A 46 -6.90 -14.44 16.75
CA PHE A 46 -7.83 -13.96 15.73
C PHE A 46 -9.22 -14.58 15.85
N LEU A 47 -9.32 -15.87 16.21
CA LEU A 47 -10.62 -16.54 16.39
C LEU A 47 -11.37 -16.09 17.65
N PHE A 48 -10.66 -15.89 18.76
CA PHE A 48 -11.29 -15.65 20.07
C PHE A 48 -11.36 -14.19 20.50
N LEU A 49 -10.41 -13.34 20.10
CA LEU A 49 -10.32 -11.94 20.54
C LEU A 49 -10.84 -10.93 19.51
N PHE A 50 -10.74 -11.23 18.21
CA PHE A 50 -11.16 -10.30 17.17
C PHE A 50 -12.63 -10.45 16.82
N LYS A 51 -13.42 -9.44 17.21
CA LYS A 51 -14.80 -9.29 16.75
C LYS A 51 -14.79 -8.57 15.40
N ASP A 52 -15.35 -9.21 14.37
CA ASP A 52 -15.32 -8.69 13.00
C ASP A 52 -15.90 -7.26 12.93
N THR A 53 -15.09 -6.31 12.44
CA THR A 53 -15.42 -4.87 12.35
C THR A 53 -15.77 -4.46 10.92
N PHE A 54 -16.07 -5.41 10.02
CA PHE A 54 -16.39 -5.10 8.64
C PHE A 54 -17.70 -4.28 8.51
N ARG A 55 -17.56 -2.97 8.25
CA ARG A 55 -18.69 -2.06 8.05
C ARG A 55 -19.15 -2.09 6.58
N LYS A 56 -20.16 -2.92 6.29
CA LYS A 56 -20.71 -3.15 4.93
C LYS A 56 -21.14 -1.87 4.21
N GLU A 57 -21.62 -0.87 4.95
CA GLU A 57 -22.20 0.37 4.43
C GLU A 57 -21.22 1.26 3.64
N ARG A 58 -19.91 1.19 3.93
CA ARG A 58 -18.89 2.06 3.32
C ARG A 58 -18.23 1.45 2.07
N SER A 59 -18.42 0.15 1.82
CA SER A 59 -17.78 -0.51 0.68
C SER A 59 -18.52 -0.18 -0.62
N LEU A 60 -17.86 0.52 -1.55
CA LEU A 60 -18.39 0.78 -2.89
C LEU A 60 -18.74 -0.52 -3.64
N MET A 61 -18.00 -1.60 -3.38
CA MET A 61 -18.25 -2.92 -3.97
C MET A 61 -19.60 -3.46 -3.47
N TYR A 62 -19.88 -3.32 -2.17
CA TYR A 62 -21.18 -3.67 -1.58
C TYR A 62 -22.31 -2.81 -2.16
N GLN A 63 -22.12 -1.50 -2.25
CA GLN A 63 -23.12 -0.59 -2.82
C GLN A 63 -23.40 -0.87 -4.31
N ASN A 64 -22.37 -1.17 -5.11
CA ASN A 64 -22.52 -1.51 -6.53
C ASN A 64 -23.28 -2.83 -6.74
N VAL A 65 -23.00 -3.84 -5.92
CA VAL A 65 -23.73 -5.11 -5.94
C VAL A 65 -25.19 -4.91 -5.51
N LEU A 66 -25.42 -4.11 -4.47
CA LEU A 66 -26.76 -3.76 -4.00
C LEU A 66 -27.56 -3.04 -5.10
N LYS A 67 -26.96 -2.03 -5.75
CA LYS A 67 -27.57 -1.26 -6.84
C LYS A 67 -27.93 -2.15 -8.04
N LYS A 68 -27.03 -3.05 -8.45
CA LYS A 68 -27.30 -4.04 -9.52
C LYS A 68 -28.44 -5.00 -9.15
N ARG A 69 -28.51 -5.46 -7.89
CA ARG A 69 -29.59 -6.33 -7.42
C ARG A 69 -30.93 -5.59 -7.35
N THR A 70 -30.96 -4.36 -6.84
CA THR A 70 -32.17 -3.52 -6.84
C THR A 70 -32.65 -3.25 -8.27
N GLN A 71 -31.75 -2.94 -9.20
CA GLN A 71 -32.12 -2.78 -10.62
C GLN A 71 -32.68 -4.06 -11.23
N ARG A 72 -32.05 -5.22 -11.00
CA ARG A 72 -32.57 -6.52 -11.48
C ARG A 72 -33.95 -6.85 -10.89
N ARG A 73 -34.17 -6.54 -9.61
CA ARG A 73 -35.46 -6.73 -8.95
C ARG A 73 -36.53 -5.80 -9.54
N ASN A 74 -36.19 -4.52 -9.75
CA ASN A 74 -37.11 -3.57 -10.36
C ASN A 74 -37.46 -3.98 -11.81
N LEU A 75 -36.48 -4.41 -12.61
CA LEU A 75 -36.70 -4.96 -13.95
C LEU A 75 -37.55 -6.23 -13.95
N ALA A 76 -37.39 -7.10 -12.94
CA ALA A 76 -38.21 -8.29 -12.79
C ALA A 76 -39.65 -7.96 -12.34
N GLN A 77 -39.83 -6.97 -11.47
CA GLN A 77 -41.14 -6.45 -11.07
C GLN A 77 -41.83 -5.73 -12.23
N GLU A 78 -41.13 -4.92 -13.02
CA GLU A 78 -41.67 -4.33 -14.25
C GLU A 78 -42.08 -5.41 -15.25
N LYS A 79 -41.26 -6.45 -15.46
CA LYS A 79 -41.63 -7.58 -16.33
C LYS A 79 -42.86 -8.34 -15.82
N ASN A 80 -42.98 -8.56 -14.51
CA ASN A 80 -44.15 -9.22 -13.94
C ASN A 80 -45.40 -8.32 -14.01
N ALA A 81 -45.28 -7.03 -13.69
CA ALA A 81 -46.36 -6.05 -13.81
C ALA A 81 -46.80 -5.83 -15.27
N THR A 82 -45.90 -5.99 -16.24
CA THR A 82 -46.24 -5.94 -17.68
C THR A 82 -46.93 -7.22 -18.15
N ARG A 83 -46.60 -8.36 -17.52
CA ARG A 83 -47.21 -9.67 -17.82
C ARG A 83 -48.62 -9.82 -17.23
N GLU A 84 -48.94 -9.06 -16.19
CA GLU A 84 -50.24 -9.06 -15.51
C GLU A 84 -51.22 -7.99 -16.02
N ARG A 85 -50.86 -7.16 -17.00
CA ARG A 85 -51.82 -6.21 -17.60
C ARG A 85 -52.85 -6.97 -18.46
N PRO A 86 -54.14 -6.97 -18.11
CA PRO A 86 -55.18 -7.47 -19.00
C PRO A 86 -55.24 -6.57 -20.24
N ILE A 87 -55.44 -7.18 -21.41
CA ILE A 87 -55.70 -6.47 -22.66
C ILE A 87 -57.07 -5.80 -22.51
N GLY A 88 -57.08 -4.54 -22.09
CA GLY A 88 -58.30 -3.72 -22.09
C GLY A 88 -58.36 -2.74 -20.94
N GLU A 89 -57.74 -1.57 -21.11
CA GLU A 89 -58.47 -0.31 -20.87
C GLU A 89 -57.66 0.87 -21.44
N LYS A 90 -58.31 1.58 -22.36
CA LYS A 90 -57.84 2.80 -23.00
C LYS A 90 -58.92 3.85 -22.69
N LYS A 91 -58.59 4.91 -21.96
CA LYS A 91 -59.28 6.23 -21.86
C LYS A 91 -58.42 7.13 -20.94
N ILE A 92 -57.78 8.21 -21.40
CA ILE A 92 -58.23 9.57 -21.82
C ILE A 92 -58.52 10.52 -20.62
N SER A 93 -57.69 11.59 -20.54
CA SER A 93 -57.87 12.95 -19.95
C SER A 93 -58.16 13.08 -18.43
N GLU A 94 -57.82 14.12 -17.65
CA GLU A 94 -57.40 15.53 -17.85
C GLU A 94 -56.93 16.13 -16.49
N ASP A 95 -56.22 17.27 -16.55
CA ASP A 95 -55.91 18.35 -15.57
C ASP A 95 -56.16 18.25 -14.04
N GLY A 96 -55.23 18.88 -13.27
CA GLY A 96 -55.51 19.31 -11.90
C GLY A 96 -54.29 19.69 -11.03
N THR A 97 -54.07 20.99 -10.89
CA THR A 97 -53.07 21.69 -10.05
C THR A 97 -53.30 21.54 -8.53
N SER A 98 -52.23 21.37 -7.72
CA SER A 98 -52.00 22.15 -6.48
C SER A 98 -50.71 21.77 -5.77
N GLY A 99 -50.06 22.78 -5.18
CA GLY A 99 -48.71 22.75 -4.67
C GLY A 99 -48.54 22.24 -3.24
N ALA A 100 -47.27 22.02 -2.87
CA ALA A 100 -46.82 22.00 -1.48
C ALA A 100 -45.33 22.37 -1.39
N GLN A 101 -45.07 23.33 -0.50
CA GLN A 101 -43.80 24.00 -0.15
C GLN A 101 -42.55 23.09 -0.01
N MET A 102 -41.40 23.63 -0.42
CA MET A 102 -40.06 23.19 0.02
C MET A 102 -39.65 23.87 1.34
N PRO A 103 -39.04 23.15 2.30
CA PRO A 103 -38.11 23.74 3.25
C PRO A 103 -36.66 23.55 2.75
N ARG A 104 -35.93 24.67 2.64
CA ARG A 104 -34.47 24.69 2.54
C ARG A 104 -33.87 24.23 3.87
N GLY A 105 -32.91 23.29 3.81
CA GLY A 105 -32.10 22.85 4.94
C GLY A 105 -30.82 22.17 4.47
N ASP A 106 -29.72 22.92 4.60
CA ASP A 106 -28.32 22.54 4.84
C ASP A 106 -27.67 21.44 3.98
N ALA A 107 -26.84 21.90 3.04
CA ALA A 107 -25.90 21.11 2.28
C ALA A 107 -24.64 20.82 3.12
N GLU A 108 -24.49 19.56 3.59
CA GLU A 108 -23.23 18.81 3.69
C GLU A 108 -23.44 17.47 4.42
N ALA A 109 -24.15 16.54 3.77
CA ALA A 109 -24.08 15.12 4.10
C ALA A 109 -24.32 14.33 2.80
N GLN A 110 -23.29 13.61 2.33
CA GLN A 110 -23.41 12.73 1.17
C GLN A 110 -24.48 11.67 1.42
N HIS A 111 -25.61 11.80 0.72
CA HIS A 111 -26.73 10.85 0.78
C HIS A 111 -26.24 9.44 0.41
N ALA A 112 -26.37 8.50 1.34
CA ALA A 112 -26.44 7.09 1.00
C ALA A 112 -27.62 6.90 0.03
N ILE A 113 -27.34 6.46 -1.19
CA ILE A 113 -28.32 6.34 -2.28
C ILE A 113 -29.39 5.26 -2.00
N VAL A 114 -29.26 4.49 -0.91
CA VAL A 114 -30.20 3.42 -0.55
C VAL A 114 -30.54 3.51 0.94
N PRO A 115 -31.84 3.55 1.31
CA PRO A 115 -32.27 3.59 2.71
C PRO A 115 -31.80 2.33 3.46
N ALA A 116 -31.38 2.52 4.71
CA ALA A 116 -30.78 1.49 5.57
C ALA A 116 -31.61 0.21 5.74
N VAL A 117 -32.92 0.27 5.48
CA VAL A 117 -33.84 -0.86 5.55
C VAL A 117 -33.55 -1.92 4.47
N ALA A 118 -33.11 -1.52 3.27
CA ALA A 118 -32.78 -2.46 2.18
C ALA A 118 -31.44 -3.18 2.38
N ILE A 119 -30.65 -2.77 3.37
CA ILE A 119 -29.32 -3.33 3.68
C ILE A 119 -29.44 -4.64 4.48
N LYS A 120 -30.57 -4.88 5.17
CA LYS A 120 -30.76 -6.06 6.01
C LYS A 120 -31.05 -7.36 5.25
N GLU A 121 -31.61 -7.30 4.04
CA GLU A 121 -32.11 -8.50 3.34
C GLU A 121 -31.09 -9.16 2.39
N VAL A 122 -29.96 -8.51 2.10
CA VAL A 122 -29.05 -8.97 1.04
C VAL A 122 -27.86 -9.74 1.63
N LYS A 123 -28.00 -11.07 1.70
CA LYS A 123 -26.87 -12.00 1.94
C LYS A 123 -26.02 -12.04 0.66
N LEU A 124 -24.74 -11.67 0.79
CA LEU A 124 -23.74 -11.78 -0.31
C LEU A 124 -23.38 -13.25 -0.52
N SER A 125 -23.28 -13.68 -1.78
CA SER A 125 -22.67 -14.96 -2.11
C SER A 125 -21.17 -14.77 -2.33
N ILE A 126 -20.36 -15.81 -2.05
CA ILE A 126 -18.91 -15.84 -2.36
C ILE A 126 -18.68 -15.57 -3.85
N THR A 127 -19.61 -15.99 -4.72
CA THR A 127 -19.56 -15.79 -6.18
C THR A 127 -19.72 -14.33 -6.60
N ASP A 128 -20.28 -13.46 -5.75
CA ASP A 128 -20.41 -12.02 -6.04
C ASP A 128 -19.13 -11.24 -5.71
N VAL A 129 -18.26 -11.79 -4.86
CA VAL A 129 -17.01 -11.15 -4.44
C VAL A 129 -15.92 -11.55 -5.42
N ASN A 130 -15.96 -10.98 -6.62
CA ASN A 130 -14.81 -11.08 -7.52
C ASN A 130 -13.78 -10.00 -7.14
N PRO A 131 -12.59 -10.37 -6.63
CA PRO A 131 -11.59 -9.40 -6.20
C PRO A 131 -10.91 -8.72 -7.40
N PHE A 132 -10.86 -9.37 -8.57
CA PHE A 132 -10.04 -8.94 -9.72
C PHE A 132 -10.45 -7.59 -10.36
N PRO A 133 -11.74 -7.28 -10.59
CA PRO A 133 -12.13 -5.99 -11.18
C PRO A 133 -11.73 -4.77 -10.35
N PRO A 134 -11.83 -4.77 -9.00
CA PRO A 134 -11.23 -3.75 -8.14
C PRO A 134 -9.71 -3.61 -8.31
N TYR A 135 -8.96 -4.72 -8.38
CA TYR A 135 -7.49 -4.67 -8.59
C TYR A 135 -7.14 -3.98 -9.91
N LEU A 136 -7.80 -4.37 -11.01
CA LEU A 136 -7.55 -3.79 -12.32
C LEU A 136 -7.87 -2.29 -12.39
N ARG A 137 -8.92 -1.84 -11.68
CA ARG A 137 -9.27 -0.41 -11.57
C ARG A 137 -8.25 0.41 -10.79
N VAL A 138 -7.66 -0.15 -9.73
CA VAL A 138 -6.59 0.52 -8.99
C VAL A 138 -5.36 0.68 -9.89
N ILE A 139 -5.01 -0.37 -10.64
CA ILE A 139 -3.84 -0.40 -11.54
C ILE A 139 -4.02 0.53 -12.75
N SER A 140 -5.24 0.65 -13.29
CA SER A 140 -5.50 1.47 -14.48
C SER A 140 -5.40 2.98 -14.27
N ARG A 141 -5.39 3.46 -13.01
CA ARG A 141 -5.22 4.89 -12.69
C ARG A 141 -3.75 5.29 -12.79
N ARG A 142 -3.43 6.24 -13.68
CA ARG A 142 -2.05 6.75 -13.90
C ARG A 142 -1.34 7.22 -12.62
N ASN A 143 -2.07 7.84 -11.68
CA ASN A 143 -1.53 8.24 -10.37
C ASN A 143 -1.10 7.08 -9.49
N ASN A 144 -1.96 6.08 -9.42
CA ASN A 144 -1.68 4.89 -8.66
C ASN A 144 -0.52 4.17 -9.33
N LEU A 145 -0.51 4.08 -10.66
CA LEU A 145 0.57 3.47 -11.42
C LEU A 145 1.93 4.12 -11.09
N ALA A 146 2.02 5.45 -11.16
CA ALA A 146 3.25 6.18 -10.92
C ALA A 146 3.73 6.18 -9.46
N ILE A 147 2.83 5.95 -8.49
CA ILE A 147 3.21 5.78 -7.08
C ILE A 147 3.51 4.30 -6.74
N LEU A 148 2.79 3.37 -7.36
CA LEU A 148 2.99 1.94 -7.22
C LEU A 148 4.34 1.55 -7.82
N ILE A 149 4.87 2.20 -8.86
CA ILE A 149 6.23 1.89 -9.34
C ILE A 149 7.30 2.01 -8.20
N PRO A 150 7.38 3.15 -7.48
CA PRO A 150 8.22 3.30 -6.29
C PRO A 150 7.85 2.41 -5.07
N SER A 151 6.56 2.09 -4.87
CA SER A 151 6.06 1.44 -3.63
C SER A 151 5.53 0.00 -3.77
N GLY A 152 5.42 -0.52 -4.98
CA GLY A 152 4.92 -1.85 -5.37
C GLY A 152 3.97 -1.79 -6.57
N GLY A 153 4.42 -2.00 -7.82
CA GLY A 153 3.56 -1.86 -9.02
C GLY A 153 4.06 -2.46 -10.34
N CYS A 154 3.81 -3.74 -10.61
CA CYS A 154 4.27 -4.37 -11.86
C CYS A 154 3.55 -3.80 -13.10
N HIS A 155 4.29 -3.76 -14.20
CA HIS A 155 3.88 -3.20 -15.47
C HIS A 155 3.29 -4.27 -16.40
N TYR A 156 2.20 -3.90 -17.07
CA TYR A 156 1.83 -4.41 -18.40
C TYR A 156 1.22 -3.22 -19.15
N VAL A 157 2.05 -2.31 -19.67
CA VAL A 157 1.58 -1.29 -20.62
C VAL A 157 1.92 -1.76 -22.01
N ARG A 158 0.87 -1.97 -22.79
CA ARG A 158 0.92 -2.08 -24.24
C ARG A 158 1.16 -0.67 -24.79
N LEU A 159 2.43 -0.29 -24.91
CA LEU A 159 2.89 0.82 -25.72
C LEU A 159 3.62 0.20 -26.90
N ASP A 160 3.18 0.53 -28.10
CA ASP A 160 3.69 -0.04 -29.34
C ASP A 160 5.24 0.06 -29.37
N ASN A 161 5.90 -1.10 -29.39
CA ASN A 161 7.31 -1.36 -29.73
C ASN A 161 8.45 -1.21 -28.69
N CYS A 162 8.25 -1.42 -27.38
CA CYS A 162 9.35 -1.75 -26.46
C CYS A 162 8.89 -2.55 -25.22
N ASP A 163 9.15 -3.86 -25.20
CA ASP A 163 8.93 -4.74 -24.03
C ASP A 163 10.04 -4.53 -22.99
N LEU A 164 9.85 -3.57 -22.08
CA LEU A 164 10.72 -3.38 -20.91
C LEU A 164 9.93 -3.63 -19.62
N ILE A 165 10.31 -4.68 -18.90
CA ILE A 165 9.79 -5.02 -17.56
C ILE A 165 10.43 -4.05 -16.55
N ILE A 166 9.69 -3.03 -16.11
CA ILE A 166 10.15 -2.11 -15.07
C ILE A 166 9.71 -2.66 -13.70
N LEU A 167 10.68 -3.06 -12.88
CA LEU A 167 10.47 -3.63 -11.55
C LEU A 167 9.93 -2.57 -10.59
N ALA A 168 8.98 -2.96 -9.74
CA ALA A 168 8.22 -2.02 -8.95
C ALA A 168 7.83 -2.54 -7.57
N GLY A 169 8.03 -1.71 -6.55
CA GLY A 169 8.21 -2.12 -5.14
C GLY A 169 9.64 -1.97 -4.65
N LEU A 170 10.39 -1.07 -5.29
CA LEU A 170 11.82 -0.89 -5.10
C LEU A 170 12.22 -0.56 -3.66
N LEU A 171 11.44 0.27 -2.93
CA LEU A 171 11.76 0.61 -1.53
C LEU A 171 11.72 -0.61 -0.59
N PHE A 172 10.74 -1.49 -0.77
CA PHE A 172 10.64 -2.68 0.07
C PHE A 172 11.56 -3.80 -0.42
N ALA A 173 11.74 -3.92 -1.73
CA ALA A 173 12.71 -4.83 -2.33
C ALA A 173 14.13 -4.50 -1.86
N PHE A 174 14.49 -3.21 -1.82
CA PHE A 174 15.71 -2.71 -1.19
C PHE A 174 15.77 -3.11 0.29
N SER A 175 14.70 -2.88 1.06
CA SER A 175 14.67 -3.22 2.49
C SER A 175 14.91 -4.70 2.78
N LEU A 176 14.44 -5.61 1.93
CA LEU A 176 14.70 -7.04 2.09
C LEU A 176 16.07 -7.43 1.55
N SER A 177 16.48 -6.89 0.40
CA SER A 177 17.80 -7.10 -0.19
C SER A 177 18.90 -6.67 0.78
N ILE A 178 18.75 -5.52 1.45
CA ILE A 178 19.75 -5.02 2.41
C ILE A 178 19.88 -5.90 3.62
N THR A 179 18.75 -6.33 4.21
CA THR A 179 18.76 -7.20 5.39
C THR A 179 19.40 -8.56 5.07
N TYR A 180 19.08 -9.13 3.90
CA TYR A 180 19.60 -10.43 3.47
C TYR A 180 21.09 -10.39 3.11
N THR A 181 21.51 -9.48 2.23
CA THR A 181 22.91 -9.42 1.78
C THR A 181 23.84 -8.89 2.87
N CYS A 182 23.38 -8.01 3.77
CA CYS A 182 24.13 -7.64 4.96
C CYS A 182 24.44 -8.85 5.84
N ALA A 183 23.46 -9.74 6.05
CA ALA A 183 23.67 -10.95 6.83
C ALA A 183 24.75 -11.84 6.21
N ARG A 184 24.73 -11.95 4.88
CA ARG A 184 25.76 -12.67 4.11
C ARG A 184 27.14 -12.02 4.23
N THR A 185 27.25 -10.70 4.05
CA THR A 185 28.53 -9.97 4.19
C THR A 185 29.12 -10.14 5.59
N LEU A 186 28.30 -10.01 6.64
CA LEU A 186 28.73 -10.22 8.03
C LEU A 186 29.19 -11.65 8.30
N SER A 187 28.51 -12.64 7.73
CA SER A 187 28.89 -14.04 7.87
C SER A 187 30.16 -14.42 7.11
N LEU A 188 30.41 -13.83 5.94
CA LEU A 188 31.54 -14.20 5.07
C LEU A 188 32.83 -13.44 5.38
N TYR A 189 32.74 -12.16 5.73
CA TYR A 189 33.92 -11.29 5.89
C TYR A 189 34.26 -10.94 7.34
N TYR A 190 33.29 -11.06 8.26
CA TYR A 190 33.50 -10.78 9.69
C TYR A 190 33.40 -12.04 10.55
N ASP A 191 33.14 -13.22 9.96
CA ASP A 191 32.92 -14.49 10.66
C ASP A 191 31.85 -14.41 11.76
N TYR A 192 30.81 -13.59 11.55
CA TYR A 192 29.75 -13.41 12.53
C TYR A 192 28.76 -14.57 12.52
N ASN A 193 28.51 -15.11 13.70
CA ASN A 193 27.46 -16.09 13.94
C ASN A 193 26.06 -15.45 13.83
N ALA A 194 25.02 -16.28 13.70
CA ALA A 194 23.64 -15.80 13.49
C ALA A 194 23.15 -14.78 14.53
N LEU A 195 23.50 -14.95 15.81
CA LEU A 195 23.11 -14.02 16.88
C LEU A 195 23.81 -12.65 16.75
N THR A 196 25.11 -12.63 16.49
CA THR A 196 25.87 -11.38 16.29
C THR A 196 25.44 -10.66 15.02
N THR A 197 25.13 -11.40 13.95
CA THR A 197 24.53 -10.85 12.73
C THR A 197 23.17 -10.22 13.02
N GLY A 198 22.32 -10.88 13.81
CA GLY A 198 21.04 -10.33 14.23
C GLY A 198 21.16 -9.03 15.04
N LEU A 199 22.18 -8.91 15.91
CA LEU A 199 22.45 -7.68 16.66
C LEU A 199 22.83 -6.50 15.76
N VAL A 200 23.59 -6.73 14.69
CA VAL A 200 23.93 -5.67 13.72
C VAL A 200 22.70 -5.26 12.92
N LEU A 201 21.89 -6.23 12.45
CA LEU A 201 20.64 -5.97 11.72
C LEU A 201 19.60 -5.23 12.57
N LEU A 202 19.70 -5.30 13.90
CA LEU A 202 18.86 -4.51 14.80
C LEU A 202 19.00 -3.00 14.54
N ALA A 203 20.16 -2.52 14.10
CA ALA A 203 20.37 -1.11 13.75
C ALA A 203 19.42 -0.67 12.62
N TYR A 204 19.24 -1.50 11.60
CA TYR A 204 18.29 -1.24 10.51
C TYR A 204 16.84 -1.21 11.01
N GLY A 205 16.48 -2.15 11.89
CA GLY A 205 15.17 -2.21 12.53
C GLY A 205 14.83 -0.99 13.37
N ILE A 206 15.77 -0.57 14.23
CA ILE A 206 15.62 0.61 15.08
C ILE A 206 15.55 1.87 14.20
N GLY A 207 16.38 2.00 13.17
CA GLY A 207 16.31 3.08 12.19
C GLY A 207 14.93 3.16 11.54
N SER A 208 14.40 2.02 11.08
CA SER A 208 13.06 1.91 10.50
C SER A 208 11.94 2.24 11.51
N MET A 209 12.10 1.87 12.78
CA MET A 209 11.15 2.18 13.84
C MET A 209 11.10 3.69 14.12
N VAL A 210 12.27 4.30 14.32
CA VAL A 210 12.42 5.73 14.59
C VAL A 210 11.94 6.54 13.38
N GLY A 211 12.28 6.11 12.16
CA GLY A 211 11.82 6.75 10.93
C GLY A 211 10.31 6.66 10.75
N SER A 212 9.66 5.54 11.10
CA SER A 212 8.20 5.43 11.02
C SER A 212 7.50 6.41 11.99
N ILE A 213 8.02 6.53 13.22
CA ILE A 213 7.45 7.42 14.23
C ILE A 213 7.68 8.89 13.86
N LEU A 214 8.93 9.28 13.59
CA LEU A 214 9.31 10.66 13.27
C LEU A 214 8.78 11.08 11.90
N GLY A 215 8.96 10.25 10.88
CA GLY A 215 8.47 10.48 9.52
C GLY A 215 6.95 10.56 9.46
N GLY A 216 6.24 9.69 10.20
CA GLY A 216 4.77 9.78 10.31
C GLY A 216 4.30 11.09 10.94
N ARG A 217 4.91 11.51 12.07
CA ARG A 217 4.59 12.79 12.72
C ARG A 217 4.95 13.99 11.84
N TRP A 218 6.06 13.91 11.11
CA TRP A 218 6.49 14.94 10.15
C TRP A 218 5.52 15.05 8.98
N SER A 219 5.06 13.91 8.45
CA SER A 219 4.04 13.85 7.39
C SER A 219 2.73 14.49 7.84
N ASP A 220 2.24 14.16 9.04
CA ASP A 220 1.00 14.72 9.57
C ASP A 220 1.11 16.24 9.83
N ARG A 221 2.26 16.71 10.34
CA ARG A 221 2.53 18.15 10.53
C ARG A 221 2.59 18.91 9.20
N THR A 222 3.30 18.36 8.23
CA THR A 222 3.43 18.95 6.89
C THR A 222 2.07 19.01 6.21
N LEU A 223 1.27 17.95 6.31
CA LEU A 223 -0.10 17.92 5.81
C LEU A 223 -0.97 19.01 6.46
N ALA A 224 -0.90 19.17 7.79
CA ALA A 224 -1.67 20.19 8.50
C ALA A 224 -1.30 21.61 8.03
N LYS A 225 0.00 21.87 7.83
CA LYS A 225 0.51 23.14 7.30
C LYS A 225 0.02 23.38 5.87
N SER A 226 0.14 22.39 4.98
CA SER A 226 -0.32 22.49 3.60
C SER A 226 -1.84 22.65 3.49
N LYS A 227 -2.60 21.99 4.37
CA LYS A 227 -4.06 22.13 4.45
C LYS A 227 -4.47 23.54 4.89
N ALA A 228 -3.78 24.11 5.88
CA ALA A 228 -4.01 25.49 6.30
C ALA A 228 -3.70 26.50 5.18
N ALA A 229 -2.62 26.28 4.42
CA ALA A 229 -2.26 27.11 3.28
C ALA A 229 -3.28 27.04 2.12
N ASN A 230 -3.98 25.92 1.95
CA ASN A 230 -5.00 25.72 0.91
C ASN A 230 -6.44 26.01 1.36
N GLY A 231 -6.63 26.86 2.37
CA GLY A 231 -7.97 27.25 2.83
C GLY A 231 -8.80 26.08 3.37
N GLY A 232 -8.14 25.04 3.90
CA GLY A 232 -8.80 23.88 4.50
C GLY A 232 -9.01 22.68 3.56
N VAL A 233 -8.74 22.82 2.26
CA VAL A 233 -8.90 21.72 1.28
C VAL A 233 -7.69 20.80 1.31
N SER A 234 -7.93 19.51 1.56
CA SER A 234 -6.89 18.47 1.58
C SER A 234 -6.87 17.70 0.27
N TYR A 235 -5.69 17.63 -0.37
CA TYR A 235 -5.44 16.76 -1.51
C TYR A 235 -4.52 15.60 -1.12
N ALA A 236 -4.67 14.43 -1.74
CA ALA A 236 -3.87 13.25 -1.39
C ALA A 236 -2.36 13.52 -1.59
N GLU A 237 -2.01 14.25 -2.63
CA GLU A 237 -0.65 14.61 -3.04
C GLU A 237 0.11 15.38 -1.95
N MET A 238 -0.58 16.12 -1.08
CA MET A 238 0.03 16.86 0.03
C MET A 238 0.78 15.96 1.03
N ARG A 239 0.45 14.66 1.09
CA ARG A 239 1.20 13.67 1.90
C ARG A 239 2.65 13.52 1.43
N LEU A 240 2.87 13.62 0.12
CA LEU A 240 4.18 13.42 -0.51
C LEU A 240 5.10 14.64 -0.36
N GLU A 241 4.59 15.81 0.01
CA GLU A 241 5.45 16.98 0.30
C GLU A 241 6.47 16.69 1.42
N SER A 242 6.05 15.87 2.40
CA SER A 242 6.89 15.52 3.54
C SER A 242 8.07 14.61 3.20
N THR A 243 8.04 13.90 2.06
CA THR A 243 9.10 12.96 1.66
C THR A 243 10.30 13.64 1.03
N LYS A 244 10.15 14.86 0.50
CA LYS A 244 11.22 15.61 -0.16
C LYS A 244 12.50 15.66 0.68
N LEU A 245 12.37 15.89 1.99
CA LEU A 245 13.52 15.94 2.89
C LEU A 245 14.25 14.60 2.95
N ALA A 246 13.53 13.48 3.03
CA ALA A 246 14.13 12.15 3.11
C ALA A 246 14.79 11.74 1.78
N MET A 247 14.24 12.17 0.64
CA MET A 247 14.78 11.88 -0.70
C MET A 247 16.20 12.41 -0.89
N TRP A 248 16.53 13.58 -0.32
CA TRP A 248 17.88 14.12 -0.43
C TRP A 248 18.94 13.29 0.31
N PHE A 249 18.55 12.65 1.43
CA PHE A 249 19.50 11.94 2.29
C PHE A 249 19.51 10.42 2.08
N PHE A 250 18.48 9.87 1.45
CA PHE A 250 18.38 8.42 1.26
C PHE A 250 19.44 7.86 0.29
N PRO A 251 19.64 8.38 -0.93
CA PRO A 251 20.67 7.86 -1.83
C PRO A 251 22.09 7.97 -1.25
N PRO A 252 22.50 9.09 -0.61
CA PRO A 252 23.79 9.17 0.07
C PRO A 252 23.95 8.14 1.20
N SER A 253 22.89 7.83 1.96
CA SER A 253 22.99 6.81 3.02
C SER A 253 23.22 5.42 2.45
N VAL A 254 22.57 5.10 1.30
CA VAL A 254 22.74 3.80 0.62
C VAL A 254 24.14 3.68 0.02
N ILE A 255 24.66 4.75 -0.60
CA ILE A 255 26.02 4.78 -1.13
C ILE A 255 27.04 4.68 0.01
N GLY A 256 26.82 5.37 1.12
CA GLY A 256 27.66 5.26 2.32
C GLY A 256 27.71 3.82 2.83
N TYR A 257 26.57 3.14 2.90
CA TYR A 257 26.50 1.72 3.23
C TYR A 257 27.29 0.85 2.23
N ALA A 258 27.12 1.07 0.93
CA ALA A 258 27.80 0.34 -0.15
C ALA A 258 29.31 0.24 0.06
N TRP A 259 29.95 1.40 0.28
CA TRP A 259 31.39 1.50 0.37
C TRP A 259 31.94 1.08 1.73
N VAL A 260 31.18 1.30 2.80
CA VAL A 260 31.54 0.80 4.14
C VAL A 260 31.58 -0.74 4.14
N CYS A 261 30.62 -1.40 3.49
CA CYS A 261 30.63 -2.85 3.33
C CYS A 261 31.74 -3.34 2.41
N GLN A 262 31.95 -2.68 1.26
CA GLN A 262 32.99 -3.04 0.29
C GLN A 262 34.41 -2.93 0.85
N GLN A 263 34.68 -1.93 1.69
CA GLN A 263 35.99 -1.69 2.29
C GLN A 263 36.22 -2.47 3.59
N HIS A 264 35.27 -3.32 3.98
CA HIS A 264 35.31 -4.11 5.21
C HIS A 264 35.68 -3.28 6.46
N VAL A 265 35.08 -2.09 6.58
CA VAL A 265 35.33 -1.15 7.69
C VAL A 265 34.71 -1.66 8.98
N HIS A 266 35.21 -1.21 10.14
CA HIS A 266 34.68 -1.55 11.45
C HIS A 266 33.14 -1.52 11.52
N VAL A 267 32.56 -2.55 12.13
CA VAL A 267 31.10 -2.84 12.15
C VAL A 267 30.25 -1.69 12.68
N SER A 268 30.81 -0.82 13.53
CA SER A 268 30.10 0.40 13.98
C SER A 268 29.68 1.30 12.82
N ALA A 269 30.51 1.43 11.77
CA ALA A 269 30.17 2.20 10.58
C ALA A 269 29.01 1.54 9.81
N ILE A 270 29.00 0.20 9.71
CA ILE A 270 27.91 -0.57 9.12
C ILE A 270 26.60 -0.30 9.89
N CYS A 271 26.63 -0.35 11.22
CA CYS A 271 25.47 -0.06 12.06
C CYS A 271 24.89 1.35 11.82
N VAL A 272 25.75 2.37 11.75
CA VAL A 272 25.31 3.76 11.50
C VAL A 272 24.67 3.88 10.11
N MET A 273 25.29 3.30 9.08
CA MET A 273 24.76 3.37 7.71
C MET A 273 23.47 2.55 7.54
N LEU A 274 23.34 1.40 8.20
CA LEU A 274 22.11 0.61 8.26
C LEU A 274 20.98 1.40 8.94
N PHE A 275 21.28 2.06 10.06
CA PHE A 275 20.30 2.88 10.76
C PHE A 275 19.79 4.02 9.86
N LEU A 276 20.69 4.76 9.20
CA LEU A 276 20.31 5.86 8.31
C LEU A 276 19.51 5.36 7.09
N SER A 277 19.94 4.25 6.47
CA SER A 277 19.26 3.66 5.32
C SER A 277 17.85 3.19 5.68
N GLY A 278 17.67 2.55 6.85
CA GLY A 278 16.35 2.16 7.35
C GLY A 278 15.48 3.37 7.70
N PHE A 279 16.07 4.40 8.33
CA PHE A 279 15.39 5.62 8.74
C PHE A 279 14.82 6.41 7.55
N PHE A 280 15.61 6.65 6.50
CA PHE A 280 15.11 7.42 5.35
C PHE A 280 14.19 6.59 4.46
N SER A 281 14.51 5.30 4.23
CA SER A 281 13.66 4.39 3.46
C SER A 281 12.22 4.35 3.99
N ILE A 282 12.08 4.21 5.32
CA ILE A 282 10.75 4.12 5.93
C ILE A 282 9.99 5.46 5.96
N CYS A 283 10.70 6.59 6.07
CA CYS A 283 10.09 7.91 6.01
C CYS A 283 9.40 8.14 4.66
N ILE A 284 10.05 7.69 3.57
CA ILE A 284 9.47 7.72 2.22
C ILE A 284 8.30 6.74 2.14
N TYR A 285 8.50 5.49 2.57
CA TYR A 285 7.47 4.45 2.48
C TYR A 285 6.17 4.80 3.22
N THR A 286 6.26 5.27 4.46
CA THR A 286 5.06 5.58 5.29
C THR A 286 4.21 6.69 4.68
N SER A 287 4.84 7.68 4.07
CA SER A 287 4.16 8.78 3.38
C SER A 287 3.54 8.33 2.06
N THR A 288 4.25 7.50 1.29
CA THR A 288 3.76 6.95 0.02
C THR A 288 2.57 6.01 0.23
N LEU A 289 2.60 5.19 1.29
CA LEU A 289 1.47 4.35 1.65
C LEU A 289 0.25 5.17 2.08
N ALA A 290 0.45 6.23 2.86
CA ALA A 290 -0.64 7.15 3.24
C ALA A 290 -1.27 7.78 1.99
N TYR A 291 -0.46 8.18 1.01
CA TYR A 291 -0.94 8.66 -0.28
C TYR A 291 -1.78 7.61 -1.02
N ILE A 292 -1.34 6.34 -1.09
CA ILE A 292 -2.11 5.26 -1.77
C ILE A 292 -3.49 5.11 -1.15
N VAL A 293 -3.58 5.15 0.18
CA VAL A 293 -4.83 5.04 0.91
C VAL A 293 -5.73 6.25 0.65
N ASP A 294 -5.17 7.46 0.73
CA ASP A 294 -5.88 8.73 0.56
C ASP A 294 -6.31 8.97 -0.91
N ALA A 295 -5.54 8.50 -1.89
CA ALA A 295 -5.86 8.61 -3.32
C ALA A 295 -6.96 7.63 -3.77
N ASN A 296 -7.22 6.56 -2.99
CA ASN A 296 -8.16 5.49 -3.32
C ASN A 296 -9.33 5.40 -2.34
N VAL A 297 -9.97 6.54 -2.04
CA VAL A 297 -11.14 6.61 -1.15
C VAL A 297 -12.23 5.64 -1.61
N GLY A 298 -12.71 4.79 -0.70
CA GLY A 298 -13.73 3.77 -0.98
C GLY A 298 -13.20 2.47 -1.60
N GLN A 299 -11.94 2.43 -2.05
CA GLN A 299 -11.24 1.23 -2.55
C GLN A 299 -9.89 1.01 -1.82
N SER A 300 -9.70 1.63 -0.66
CA SER A 300 -8.42 1.63 0.06
C SER A 300 -7.92 0.22 0.40
N SER A 301 -8.81 -0.72 0.74
CA SER A 301 -8.43 -2.12 1.00
C SER A 301 -7.85 -2.79 -0.24
N SER A 302 -8.47 -2.61 -1.41
CA SER A 302 -7.96 -3.15 -2.68
C SER A 302 -6.64 -2.48 -3.06
N ALA A 303 -6.48 -1.18 -2.82
CA ALA A 303 -5.25 -0.45 -3.08
C ALA A 303 -4.08 -0.93 -2.20
N VAL A 304 -4.33 -1.16 -0.90
CA VAL A 304 -3.31 -1.69 0.03
C VAL A 304 -2.96 -3.15 -0.32
N ALA A 305 -3.93 -3.96 -0.73
CA ALA A 305 -3.68 -5.33 -1.16
C ALA A 305 -2.86 -5.36 -2.46
N THR A 306 -3.18 -4.50 -3.42
CA THR A 306 -2.42 -4.30 -4.66
C THR A 306 -0.96 -3.95 -4.36
N ASN A 307 -0.75 -2.94 -3.52
CA ASN A 307 0.56 -2.54 -3.04
C ASN A 307 1.33 -3.72 -2.40
N SER A 308 0.65 -4.52 -1.58
CA SER A 308 1.26 -5.67 -0.91
C SER A 308 1.68 -6.79 -1.86
N SER A 309 0.86 -7.12 -2.86
CA SER A 309 1.18 -8.16 -3.86
C SER A 309 2.43 -7.79 -4.65
N PHE A 310 2.51 -6.54 -5.11
CA PHE A 310 3.65 -6.08 -5.87
C PHE A 310 4.92 -5.92 -5.04
N ARG A 311 4.77 -5.47 -3.80
CA ARG A 311 5.83 -5.43 -2.81
C ARG A 311 6.45 -6.82 -2.58
N GLY A 312 5.61 -7.87 -2.52
CA GLY A 312 6.08 -9.25 -2.41
C GLY A 312 6.82 -9.74 -3.66
N MET A 313 6.29 -9.44 -4.85
CA MET A 313 6.89 -9.85 -6.12
C MET A 313 8.26 -9.20 -6.35
N SER A 314 8.37 -7.89 -6.13
CA SER A 314 9.63 -7.17 -6.26
C SER A 314 10.68 -7.62 -5.26
N ALA A 315 10.29 -7.87 -4.02
CA ALA A 315 11.16 -8.46 -3.02
C ALA A 315 11.69 -9.83 -3.44
N PHE A 316 10.82 -10.70 -3.97
CA PHE A 316 11.21 -12.01 -4.48
C PHE A 316 12.28 -11.88 -5.56
N VAL A 317 12.04 -11.07 -6.59
CA VAL A 317 13.01 -10.86 -7.69
C VAL A 317 14.32 -10.26 -7.18
N ALA A 318 14.24 -9.27 -6.30
CA ALA A 318 15.42 -8.60 -5.75
C ALA A 318 16.29 -9.53 -4.89
N VAL A 319 15.69 -10.38 -4.06
CA VAL A 319 16.44 -11.33 -3.22
C VAL A 319 17.05 -12.45 -4.07
N GLU A 320 16.33 -12.94 -5.08
CA GLU A 320 16.84 -14.00 -5.97
C GLU A 320 18.07 -13.54 -6.75
N ILE A 321 18.06 -12.31 -7.28
CA ILE A 321 19.18 -11.74 -8.04
C ILE A 321 20.29 -11.21 -7.11
N ALA A 322 20.01 -11.03 -5.81
CA ALA A 322 20.95 -10.39 -4.89
C ALA A 322 22.28 -11.14 -4.77
N VAL A 323 22.27 -12.48 -4.65
CA VAL A 323 23.48 -13.30 -4.53
C VAL A 323 24.37 -13.22 -5.77
N PRO A 324 23.90 -13.56 -6.99
CA PRO A 324 24.75 -13.53 -8.17
C PRO A 324 25.24 -12.11 -8.48
N LEU A 325 24.43 -11.10 -8.18
CA LEU A 325 24.84 -9.71 -8.37
C LEU A 325 25.91 -9.31 -7.34
N GLN A 326 25.73 -9.66 -6.07
CA GLN A 326 26.74 -9.41 -5.03
C GLN A 326 28.07 -10.11 -5.35
N ASP A 327 28.04 -11.32 -5.91
CA ASP A 327 29.24 -12.06 -6.27
C ASP A 327 29.96 -11.47 -7.50
N ALA A 328 29.20 -10.87 -8.44
CA ALA A 328 29.75 -10.30 -9.66
C ALA A 328 30.34 -8.89 -9.49
N ILE A 329 29.66 -8.02 -8.73
CA ILE A 329 30.02 -6.59 -8.61
C ILE A 329 30.34 -6.13 -7.17
N GLY A 330 30.29 -7.04 -6.20
CA GLY A 330 30.53 -6.75 -4.80
C GLY A 330 29.39 -5.94 -4.14
N ASP A 331 29.55 -5.67 -2.84
CA ASP A 331 28.62 -4.82 -2.08
C ASP A 331 28.62 -3.38 -2.63
N GLY A 332 29.79 -2.85 -2.97
CA GLY A 332 29.92 -1.50 -3.52
C GLY A 332 29.11 -1.33 -4.80
N GLY A 333 29.25 -2.26 -5.75
CA GLY A 333 28.49 -2.24 -7.01
C GLY A 333 26.99 -2.45 -6.80
N LEU A 334 26.62 -3.43 -5.97
CA LEU A 334 25.21 -3.77 -5.71
C LEU A 334 24.44 -2.58 -5.15
N TYR A 335 24.99 -1.88 -4.16
CA TYR A 335 24.28 -0.80 -3.49
C TYR A 335 24.39 0.55 -4.18
N THR A 336 25.42 0.79 -4.99
CA THR A 336 25.45 1.94 -5.91
C THR A 336 24.39 1.78 -7.01
N LEU A 337 24.18 0.57 -7.52
CA LEU A 337 23.05 0.27 -8.40
C LEU A 337 21.71 0.51 -7.72
N TRP A 338 21.53 0.01 -6.48
CA TRP A 338 20.33 0.29 -5.69
C TRP A 338 20.10 1.79 -5.50
N ALA A 339 21.14 2.56 -5.18
CA ALA A 339 21.02 4.01 -5.03
C ALA A 339 20.51 4.68 -6.31
N GLY A 340 20.99 4.26 -7.49
CA GLY A 340 20.48 4.71 -8.79
C GLY A 340 18.99 4.37 -9.00
N LEU A 341 18.59 3.13 -8.66
CA LEU A 341 17.19 2.71 -8.71
C LEU A 341 16.31 3.48 -7.72
N MET A 342 16.85 3.85 -6.54
CA MET A 342 16.13 4.67 -5.56
C MET A 342 15.94 6.09 -6.07
N VAL A 343 16.96 6.72 -6.65
CA VAL A 343 16.82 8.05 -7.27
C VAL A 343 15.76 8.04 -8.36
N LEU A 344 15.74 7.01 -9.23
CA LEU A 344 14.69 6.86 -10.24
C LEU A 344 13.29 6.75 -9.61
N ALA A 345 13.16 5.96 -8.55
CA ALA A 345 11.90 5.82 -7.82
C ALA A 345 11.47 7.15 -7.18
N GLU A 346 12.40 7.91 -6.59
CA GLU A 346 12.14 9.22 -5.99
C GLU A 346 11.69 10.25 -7.04
N LEU A 347 12.33 10.27 -8.21
CA LEU A 347 11.91 11.11 -9.34
C LEU A 347 10.47 10.81 -9.78
N MET A 348 10.06 9.54 -9.77
CA MET A 348 8.68 9.17 -10.06
C MET A 348 7.71 9.68 -8.98
N ILE A 349 8.08 9.65 -7.70
CA ILE A 349 7.27 10.23 -6.61
C ILE A 349 7.15 11.75 -6.80
N LEU A 350 8.24 12.45 -7.16
CA LEU A 350 8.21 13.89 -7.45
C LEU A 350 7.33 14.21 -8.66
N LEU A 351 7.33 13.36 -9.67
CA LEU A 351 6.46 13.50 -10.83
C LEU A 351 4.98 13.31 -10.46
N VAL A 352 4.65 12.39 -9.54
CA VAL A 352 3.29 12.28 -8.97
C VAL A 352 2.93 13.50 -8.15
N LEU A 353 3.88 14.09 -7.42
CA LEU A 353 3.62 15.32 -6.70
C LEU A 353 3.28 16.49 -7.65
N TYR A 354 3.97 16.57 -8.79
CA TYR A 354 3.75 17.65 -9.78
C TYR A 354 2.47 17.45 -10.63
N LYS A 355 2.25 16.25 -11.19
CA LYS A 355 1.12 15.97 -12.10
C LYS A 355 -0.04 15.21 -11.47
N GLY A 356 0.10 14.74 -10.24
CA GLY A 356 -0.86 13.83 -9.60
C GLY A 356 -2.26 14.41 -9.52
N LYS A 357 -2.40 15.69 -9.15
CA LYS A 357 -3.72 16.32 -9.08
C LYS A 357 -4.49 16.23 -10.41
N GLN A 358 -3.83 16.59 -11.51
CA GLN A 358 -4.42 16.59 -12.86
C GLN A 358 -4.85 15.19 -13.29
N TRP A 359 -3.98 14.21 -13.06
CA TRP A 359 -4.24 12.81 -13.39
C TRP A 359 -5.34 12.18 -12.54
N ARG A 360 -5.48 12.59 -11.27
CA ARG A 360 -6.57 12.16 -10.39
C ARG A 360 -7.90 12.71 -10.86
N GLU A 361 -7.96 14.02 -11.09
CA GLU A 361 -9.15 14.72 -11.56
C GLU A 361 -9.62 14.14 -12.90
N ALA A 362 -8.71 13.93 -13.85
CA ALA A 362 -9.02 13.27 -15.14
C ALA A 362 -9.58 11.85 -14.96
N SER A 363 -9.04 11.07 -14.02
CA SER A 363 -9.54 9.70 -13.76
C SER A 363 -10.93 9.69 -13.13
N ILE A 364 -11.21 10.62 -12.21
CA ILE A 364 -12.52 10.77 -11.58
C ILE A 364 -13.55 11.23 -12.62
N GLU A 365 -13.16 12.15 -13.50
CA GLU A 365 -14.01 12.64 -14.56
C GLU A 365 -14.34 11.55 -15.60
N ALA A 366 -13.35 10.73 -15.98
CA ALA A 366 -13.56 9.56 -16.83
C ALA A 366 -14.54 8.56 -16.18
N GLU A 367 -14.40 8.31 -14.88
CA GLU A 367 -15.28 7.41 -14.13
C GLU A 367 -16.72 7.96 -14.06
N LYS A 368 -16.90 9.28 -13.88
CA LYS A 368 -18.22 9.92 -13.97
C LYS A 368 -18.86 9.77 -15.35
N ARG A 369 -18.08 9.95 -16.44
CA ARG A 369 -18.57 9.76 -17.82
C ARG A 369 -18.99 8.31 -18.09
N GLU A 370 -18.23 7.33 -17.58
CA GLU A 370 -18.56 5.90 -17.76
C GLU A 370 -19.83 5.49 -17.00
N TYR A 371 -20.10 6.10 -15.84
CA TYR A 371 -21.26 5.80 -15.01
C TYR A 371 -22.46 6.76 -15.18
N GLY A 372 -22.37 7.76 -16.05
CA GLY A 372 -23.45 8.71 -16.35
C GLY A 372 -23.88 9.56 -15.15
N LEU A 373 -22.91 9.98 -14.32
CA LEU A 373 -23.12 10.81 -13.12
C LEU A 373 -22.77 12.28 -13.34
#